data_AF-A0A7J4K603-F1
#
_entry.id   AF-A0A7J4K603-F1
#
_cell.length_a   1.000
_cell.length_b   1.000
_cell.length_c   1.000
_cell.angle_alpha   90.00
_cell.angle_beta   90.00
_cell.angle_gamma   90.00
#
_symmetry.space_group_name_H-M   'P 1'
#
loop_
_entity.id
_entity.type
_entity.pdbx_description
1 polymer ?
#
loop_
_entity_poly.entity_id
_entity_poly.type
_entity_poly.pdbx_seq_one_letter_code
_entity_poly.pdbx_strand_id
1 'polypeptide(L)'
;MSWKEEEIEILRENINRDYEKLIKLLPNRTLSSIITKKDRLKIKRISNFYWSKKQDNYLIKNYHKVTINELSTILGKSFGAIHARRIRLIKSGIKFKNKKEFFSKYWKNEYKNNYLLIDKHSKSIKKFWKDENFRNKHRMSIQEKFKDKDYLEKHKTLFIKRRNSKEFRLKQSLIASKTLKKRHSNIEEHKKMLLNLRKNPSNKQLIAFNYLKKLFGEENVGCNDWKILNGLMEVDIPIYSKKIAIEWDGEYWHKNNIVRDNKKEKLLNNIGWKLIRIKARSNPQLKEYEIIELINKNIKIN
;
A
#
# COMPACT_ATOMS: atom_id res chain seq x y z
N MET A 1 -52.92 3.98 16.15
CA MET A 1 -52.65 5.44 16.01
C MET A 1 -52.21 5.75 14.59
N SER A 2 -52.77 6.81 13.99
CA SER A 2 -52.31 7.32 12.69
C SER A 2 -50.92 7.96 12.81
N TRP A 3 -50.14 7.93 11.73
CA TRP A 3 -48.83 8.60 11.64
C TRP A 3 -49.03 9.98 11.03
N LYS A 4 -48.47 11.02 11.65
CA LYS A 4 -48.48 12.39 11.08
C LYS A 4 -47.47 12.49 9.94
N GLU A 5 -47.71 13.40 8.99
CA GLU A 5 -46.79 13.60 7.86
C GLU A 5 -45.40 14.05 8.31
N GLU A 6 -45.33 14.87 9.36
CA GLU A 6 -44.08 15.31 10.01
C GLU A 6 -43.25 14.12 10.54
N GLU A 7 -43.91 13.13 11.15
CA GLU A 7 -43.24 11.92 11.66
C GLU A 7 -42.74 11.02 10.51
N ILE A 8 -43.50 10.98 9.41
CA ILE A 8 -43.11 10.26 8.20
C ILE A 8 -41.88 10.92 7.56
N GLU A 9 -41.84 12.26 7.52
CA GLU A 9 -40.70 12.99 6.99
C GLU A 9 -39.45 12.80 7.86
N ILE A 10 -39.59 12.84 9.20
CA ILE A 10 -38.51 12.51 10.14
C ILE A 10 -37.97 11.10 9.87
N LEU A 11 -38.84 10.10 9.62
CA LEU A 11 -38.41 8.74 9.27
C LEU A 11 -37.67 8.66 7.93
N ARG A 12 -38.10 9.41 6.91
CA ARG A 12 -37.45 9.46 5.59
C ARG A 12 -36.07 10.11 5.68
N GLU A 13 -35.95 11.23 6.39
CA GLU A 13 -34.69 11.95 6.53
C GLU A 13 -33.68 11.20 7.42
N ASN A 14 -34.15 10.35 8.33
CA ASN A 14 -33.32 9.63 9.31
C ASN A 14 -33.31 8.10 9.09
N ILE A 15 -33.64 7.65 7.89
CA ILE A 15 -33.75 6.24 7.49
C ILE A 15 -32.57 5.34 7.90
N ASN A 16 -31.36 5.90 7.90
CA ASN A 16 -30.10 5.21 8.20
C ASN A 16 -29.57 5.50 9.62
N ARG A 17 -30.30 6.28 10.43
CA ARG A 17 -29.93 6.47 11.83
C ARG A 17 -30.16 5.19 12.63
N ASP A 18 -29.37 5.07 13.68
CA ASP A 18 -29.57 4.07 14.72
C ASP A 18 -30.94 4.25 15.39
N TYR A 19 -31.54 3.14 15.79
CA TYR A 19 -32.87 3.09 16.37
C TYR A 19 -32.94 3.87 17.69
N GLU A 20 -31.88 3.86 18.50
CA GLU A 20 -31.81 4.67 19.73
C GLU A 20 -31.96 6.18 19.45
N LYS A 21 -31.39 6.67 18.34
CA LYS A 21 -31.47 8.08 17.94
C LYS A 21 -32.81 8.41 17.29
N LEU A 22 -33.43 7.45 16.61
CA LEU A 22 -34.77 7.59 16.04
C LEU A 22 -35.85 7.67 17.12
N ILE A 23 -35.73 6.88 18.19
CA ILE A 23 -36.62 6.94 19.34
C ILE A 23 -36.58 8.34 19.99
N LYS A 24 -35.40 8.95 20.10
CA LYS A 24 -35.27 10.34 20.62
C LYS A 24 -35.95 11.38 19.74
N LEU A 25 -36.01 11.15 18.42
CA LEU A 25 -36.68 12.05 17.48
C LEU A 25 -38.19 11.81 17.38
N LEU A 26 -38.65 10.62 17.78
CA LEU A 26 -40.04 10.20 17.76
C LEU A 26 -40.42 9.67 19.15
N PRO A 27 -40.38 10.52 20.20
CA PRO A 27 -40.53 10.07 21.59
C PRO A 27 -41.89 9.43 21.87
N ASN A 28 -42.91 9.77 21.08
CA ASN A 28 -44.26 9.23 21.18
C ASN A 28 -44.45 7.91 20.42
N ARG A 29 -43.38 7.34 19.84
CA ARG A 29 -43.42 6.10 19.06
C ARG A 29 -42.52 5.05 19.69
N THR A 30 -43.07 3.86 19.85
CA THR A 30 -42.28 2.70 20.28
C THR A 30 -41.37 2.22 19.15
N LEU A 31 -40.27 1.56 19.51
CA LEU A 31 -39.33 0.96 18.56
C LEU A 31 -40.04 0.03 17.57
N SER A 32 -40.94 -0.82 18.07
CA SER A 32 -41.73 -1.72 17.22
C SER A 32 -42.60 -0.95 16.22
N SER A 33 -43.25 0.13 16.65
CA SER A 33 -44.07 0.97 15.75
C SER A 33 -43.23 1.59 14.64
N ILE A 34 -42.01 2.05 14.97
CA ILE A 34 -41.04 2.62 14.02
C ILE A 34 -40.60 1.58 12.99
N ILE A 35 -40.25 0.36 13.43
CA ILE A 35 -39.83 -0.74 12.54
C ILE A 35 -40.96 -1.10 11.57
N THR A 36 -42.15 -1.40 12.11
CA THR A 36 -43.32 -1.77 11.30
C THR A 36 -43.68 -0.67 10.29
N LYS A 37 -43.59 0.61 10.67
CA LYS A 37 -43.88 1.71 9.75
C LYS A 37 -42.82 1.82 8.65
N LYS A 38 -41.53 1.67 8.96
CA LYS A 38 -40.45 1.67 7.95
C LYS A 38 -40.67 0.56 6.92
N ASP A 39 -41.03 -0.64 7.37
CA ASP A 39 -41.29 -1.78 6.49
C ASP A 39 -42.51 -1.54 5.59
N ARG A 40 -43.61 -1.04 6.16
CA ARG A 40 -44.84 -0.70 5.41
C ARG A 40 -44.63 0.40 4.37
N LEU A 41 -43.75 1.36 4.65
CA LEU A 41 -43.39 2.41 3.70
C LEU A 41 -42.42 1.91 2.61
N LYS A 42 -42.07 0.61 2.57
CA LYS A 42 -41.06 0.02 1.68
C LYS A 42 -39.74 0.79 1.72
N ILE A 43 -39.44 1.37 2.88
CA ILE A 43 -38.22 2.14 3.15
C ILE A 43 -37.09 1.12 3.33
N LYS A 44 -36.60 0.59 2.20
CA LYS A 44 -35.41 -0.26 2.17
C LYS A 44 -34.25 0.57 2.73
N ARG A 45 -33.42 -0.01 3.61
CA ARG A 45 -32.16 0.62 4.06
C ARG A 45 -31.48 1.24 2.83
N ILE A 46 -31.41 2.57 2.76
CA ILE A 46 -30.62 3.24 1.74
C ILE A 46 -29.21 2.80 2.05
N SER A 47 -28.67 1.92 1.22
CA SER A 47 -27.32 1.43 1.41
C SER A 47 -26.43 2.66 1.58
N ASN A 48 -25.48 2.62 2.52
CA ASN A 48 -24.56 3.75 2.75
C ASN A 48 -23.78 4.14 1.47
N PHE A 49 -23.89 3.36 0.40
CA PHE A 49 -23.38 3.61 -0.95
C PHE A 49 -24.19 4.61 -1.76
N TYR A 50 -25.49 4.83 -1.49
CA TYR A 50 -26.34 5.69 -2.31
C TYR A 50 -26.26 7.16 -1.88
N TRP A 51 -26.29 8.08 -2.86
CA TRP A 51 -26.20 9.52 -2.66
C TRP A 51 -27.54 10.17 -3.02
N SER A 52 -28.11 10.93 -2.08
CA SER A 52 -29.32 11.72 -2.37
C SER A 52 -28.98 13.02 -3.09
N LYS A 53 -29.96 13.58 -3.82
CA LYS A 53 -29.82 14.89 -4.47
C LYS A 53 -29.47 16.01 -3.47
N LYS A 54 -30.04 15.96 -2.25
CA LYS A 54 -29.72 16.86 -1.14
C LYS A 54 -28.25 16.73 -0.72
N GLN A 55 -27.73 15.51 -0.62
CA GLN A 55 -26.32 15.25 -0.29
C GLN A 55 -25.37 15.72 -1.40
N ASP A 56 -25.70 15.48 -2.67
CA ASP A 56 -24.91 15.98 -3.80
C ASP A 56 -24.89 17.50 -3.83
N ASN A 57 -26.05 18.15 -3.70
CA ASN A 57 -26.16 19.61 -3.66
C ASN A 57 -25.35 20.19 -2.50
N TYR A 58 -25.42 19.58 -1.32
CA TYR A 58 -24.64 20.01 -0.17
C TYR A 58 -23.15 19.83 -0.39
N LEU A 59 -22.73 18.69 -0.95
CA LEU A 59 -21.33 18.41 -1.29
C LEU A 59 -20.81 19.45 -2.30
N ILE A 60 -21.53 19.69 -3.40
CA ILE A 60 -21.15 20.66 -4.44
C ILE A 60 -21.01 22.07 -3.86
N LYS A 61 -22.01 22.51 -3.09
CA LYS A 61 -22.06 23.87 -2.52
C LYS A 61 -20.98 24.10 -1.47
N ASN A 62 -20.67 23.09 -0.65
CA ASN A 62 -19.86 23.28 0.55
C ASN A 62 -18.46 22.66 0.48
N TYR A 63 -18.12 21.91 -0.58
CA TYR A 63 -16.81 21.24 -0.68
C TYR A 63 -15.61 22.16 -0.47
N HIS A 64 -15.72 23.43 -0.88
CA HIS A 64 -14.66 24.43 -0.75
C HIS A 64 -14.65 25.14 0.62
N LYS A 65 -15.75 25.07 1.38
CA LYS A 65 -15.95 25.81 2.64
C LYS A 65 -15.64 24.99 3.88
N VAL A 66 -15.89 23.68 3.81
CA VAL A 66 -15.78 22.77 4.97
C VAL A 66 -14.69 21.73 4.76
N THR A 67 -14.14 21.25 5.87
CA THR A 67 -13.17 20.15 5.87
C THR A 67 -13.81 18.84 5.45
N ILE A 68 -13.00 17.87 5.00
CA ILE A 68 -13.55 16.55 4.64
C ILE A 68 -14.09 15.83 5.88
N ASN A 69 -13.52 16.10 7.06
CA ASN A 69 -14.02 15.55 8.33
C ASN A 69 -15.44 16.05 8.62
N GLU A 70 -15.67 17.35 8.51
CA GLU A 70 -17.01 17.93 8.71
C GLU A 70 -18.00 17.42 7.67
N LEU A 71 -17.60 17.34 6.39
CA LEU A 71 -18.43 16.74 5.34
C LEU A 71 -18.78 15.28 5.66
N SER A 72 -17.84 14.52 6.21
CA SER A 72 -18.05 13.12 6.61
C SER A 72 -19.12 13.01 7.68
N THR A 73 -19.04 13.85 8.71
CA THR A 73 -20.04 13.92 9.79
C THR A 73 -21.40 14.38 9.28
N ILE A 74 -21.45 15.46 8.51
CA ILE A 74 -22.70 16.08 8.05
C ILE A 74 -23.44 15.19 7.05
N LEU A 75 -22.71 14.57 6.12
CA LEU A 75 -23.31 13.73 5.07
C LEU A 75 -23.51 12.29 5.53
N GLY A 76 -22.96 11.89 6.68
CA GLY A 76 -22.97 10.50 7.13
C GLY A 76 -22.24 9.57 6.17
N LYS A 77 -21.20 10.05 5.50
CA LYS A 77 -20.42 9.32 4.48
C LYS A 77 -18.98 9.20 4.89
N SER A 78 -18.33 8.08 4.55
CA SER A 78 -16.89 7.94 4.75
C SER A 78 -16.10 8.88 3.85
N PHE A 79 -14.86 9.20 4.25
CA PHE A 79 -13.91 9.98 3.43
C PHE A 79 -13.78 9.45 1.99
N GLY A 80 -13.63 8.13 1.85
CA GLY A 80 -13.52 7.47 0.56
C GLY A 80 -14.79 7.60 -0.29
N ALA A 81 -15.97 7.50 0.33
CA ALA A 81 -17.24 7.68 -0.37
C ALA A 81 -17.42 9.11 -0.87
N ILE A 82 -17.05 10.12 -0.06
CA ILE A 82 -17.08 11.55 -0.46
C ILE A 82 -16.15 11.80 -1.64
N HIS A 83 -14.92 11.30 -1.57
CA HIS A 83 -13.96 11.45 -2.66
C HIS A 83 -14.45 10.79 -3.95
N ALA A 84 -14.89 9.52 -3.87
CA ALA A 84 -15.39 8.79 -5.01
C ALA A 84 -16.62 9.45 -5.65
N ARG A 85 -17.54 10.01 -4.84
CA ARG A 85 -18.71 10.74 -5.38
C ARG A 85 -18.31 12.01 -6.08
N ARG A 86 -17.42 12.81 -5.50
CA ARG A 86 -16.91 14.04 -6.13
C ARG A 86 -16.32 13.75 -7.51
N ILE A 87 -15.49 12.71 -7.65
CA ILE A 87 -14.92 12.33 -8.95
C ILE A 87 -16.02 11.99 -9.97
N ARG A 88 -17.06 11.27 -9.56
CA ARG A 88 -18.19 10.96 -10.45
C ARG A 88 -18.97 12.20 -10.88
N LEU A 89 -19.24 13.12 -9.95
CA LEU A 89 -19.91 14.39 -10.26
C LEU A 89 -19.08 15.26 -11.22
N ILE A 90 -17.75 15.26 -11.08
CA ILE A 90 -16.86 15.94 -12.03
C ILE A 90 -16.93 15.29 -13.42
N LYS A 91 -16.90 13.95 -13.49
CA LYS A 91 -17.04 13.21 -14.76
C LYS A 91 -18.39 13.45 -15.44
N SER A 92 -19.44 13.74 -14.68
CA SER A 92 -20.74 14.14 -15.21
C SER A 92 -20.85 15.65 -15.51
N GLY A 93 -19.74 16.38 -15.54
CA GLY A 93 -19.69 17.80 -15.94
C GLY A 93 -19.86 18.82 -14.81
N ILE A 94 -20.01 18.41 -13.55
CA ILE A 94 -20.17 19.35 -12.43
C ILE A 94 -18.81 19.94 -12.03
N LYS A 95 -18.72 21.28 -12.04
CA LYS A 95 -17.54 22.02 -11.59
C LYS A 95 -17.62 22.34 -10.09
N PHE A 96 -16.58 21.95 -9.35
CA PHE A 96 -16.43 22.30 -7.94
C PHE A 96 -15.58 23.57 -7.80
N LYS A 97 -15.99 24.49 -6.92
CA LYS A 97 -15.16 25.64 -6.54
C LYS A 97 -13.84 25.18 -5.92
N ASN A 98 -12.74 25.86 -6.22
CA ASN A 98 -11.42 25.45 -5.79
C ASN A 98 -11.20 25.73 -4.30
N LYS A 99 -10.67 24.76 -3.54
CA LYS A 99 -10.26 24.98 -2.15
C LYS A 99 -9.18 26.07 -2.04
N LYS A 100 -8.34 26.25 -3.06
CA LYS A 100 -7.31 27.31 -3.10
C LYS A 100 -7.90 28.73 -3.02
N GLU A 101 -9.06 29.01 -3.63
CA GLU A 101 -9.69 30.35 -3.59
C GLU A 101 -10.31 30.67 -2.23
N PHE A 102 -10.87 29.67 -1.54
CA PHE A 102 -11.39 29.85 -0.18
C PHE A 102 -10.26 30.02 0.83
N PHE A 103 -9.22 29.20 0.70
CA PHE A 103 -8.06 29.28 1.58
C PHE A 103 -7.22 30.54 1.30
N SER A 104 -7.09 31.05 0.08
CA SER A 104 -6.32 32.28 -0.17
C SER A 104 -6.88 33.52 0.54
N LYS A 105 -8.20 33.57 0.77
CA LYS A 105 -8.87 34.70 1.45
C LYS A 105 -8.79 34.62 2.98
N TYR A 106 -8.87 33.42 3.56
CA TYR A 106 -8.80 33.20 5.01
C TYR A 106 -7.37 33.00 5.55
N TRP A 107 -6.42 32.54 4.71
CA TRP A 107 -5.03 32.27 5.12
C TRP A 107 -4.17 33.51 5.32
N LYS A 108 -4.61 34.70 4.88
CA LYS A 108 -3.81 35.93 5.02
C LYS A 108 -3.63 36.39 6.47
N ASN A 109 -4.57 36.10 7.39
CA ASN A 109 -4.58 36.74 8.71
C ASN A 109 -4.16 35.83 9.90
N GLU A 110 -4.51 34.54 9.93
CA GLU A 110 -4.20 33.70 11.12
C GLU A 110 -3.03 32.71 10.94
N TYR A 111 -2.77 32.23 9.72
CA TYR A 111 -1.77 31.16 9.49
C TYR A 111 -0.33 31.66 9.32
N LYS A 112 -0.12 32.95 9.04
CA LYS A 112 1.21 33.50 8.77
C LYS A 112 2.10 33.51 10.02
N ASN A 113 1.53 33.63 11.21
CA ASN A 113 2.30 33.71 12.46
C ASN A 113 2.73 32.33 13.00
N ASN A 114 1.83 31.32 13.00
CA ASN A 114 2.15 30.03 13.60
C ASN A 114 2.97 29.08 12.71
N TYR A 115 2.74 29.08 11.38
CA TYR A 115 3.45 28.14 10.49
C TYR A 115 4.89 28.57 10.18
N LEU A 116 5.16 29.88 10.13
CA LEU A 116 6.53 30.39 9.95
C LEU A 116 7.44 30.05 11.14
N LEU A 117 6.90 30.02 12.37
CA LEU A 117 7.64 29.60 13.56
C LEU A 117 7.93 28.08 13.55
N ILE A 118 6.93 27.25 13.24
CA ILE A 118 7.06 25.78 13.25
C ILE A 118 7.92 25.28 12.08
N ASP A 119 7.77 25.86 10.88
CA ASP A 119 8.55 25.46 9.71
C ASP A 119 10.02 25.90 9.83
N LYS A 120 10.30 27.12 10.33
CA LYS A 120 11.67 27.55 10.66
C LYS A 120 12.30 26.65 11.74
N HIS A 121 11.55 26.30 12.78
CA HIS A 121 12.02 25.41 13.85
C HIS A 121 12.29 23.98 13.34
N SER A 122 11.41 23.42 12.50
CA SER A 122 11.61 22.07 11.94
C SER A 122 12.77 22.00 10.93
N LYS A 123 12.96 23.06 10.15
CA LYS A 123 14.07 23.18 9.18
C LYS A 123 15.40 23.40 9.88
N SER A 124 15.44 24.22 10.95
CA SER A 124 16.66 24.39 11.76
C SER A 124 17.03 23.08 12.46
N ILE A 125 16.07 22.40 13.09
CA ILE A 125 16.26 21.07 13.69
C ILE A 125 16.83 20.10 12.65
N LYS A 126 16.19 19.95 11.47
CA LYS A 126 16.69 19.05 10.42
C LYS A 126 18.10 19.42 9.91
N LYS A 127 18.49 20.69 9.95
CA LYS A 127 19.84 21.15 9.62
C LYS A 127 20.85 20.70 10.69
N PHE A 128 20.54 20.85 11.98
CA PHE A 128 21.41 20.42 13.08
C PHE A 128 21.52 18.89 13.20
N TRP A 129 20.46 18.13 12.90
CA TRP A 129 20.52 16.66 12.89
C TRP A 129 21.38 16.08 11.76
N LYS A 130 21.81 16.88 10.77
CA LYS A 130 22.80 16.48 9.77
C LYS A 130 24.24 16.58 10.29
N ASP A 131 24.50 17.42 11.29
CA ASP A 131 25.81 17.55 11.93
C ASP A 131 26.06 16.38 12.90
N GLU A 132 27.15 15.65 12.66
CA GLU A 132 27.54 14.48 13.44
C GLU A 132 27.97 14.83 14.87
N ASN A 133 28.64 15.96 15.05
CA ASN A 133 29.08 16.41 16.37
C ASN A 133 27.89 16.77 17.26
N PHE A 134 26.87 17.41 16.67
CA PHE A 134 25.61 17.68 17.36
C PHE A 134 24.89 16.39 17.76
N ARG A 135 24.79 15.41 16.84
CA ARG A 135 24.16 14.11 17.14
C ARG A 135 24.87 13.39 18.29
N ASN A 136 26.20 13.40 18.31
CA ASN A 136 27.00 12.76 19.35
C ASN A 136 26.82 13.46 20.71
N LYS A 137 26.92 14.80 20.76
CA LYS A 137 26.66 15.57 21.98
C LYS A 137 25.22 15.37 22.50
N HIS A 138 24.25 15.36 21.61
CA HIS A 138 22.85 15.13 21.97
C HIS A 138 22.65 13.71 22.54
N ARG A 139 23.24 12.69 21.91
CA ARG A 139 23.20 11.30 22.42
C ARG A 139 23.81 11.20 23.82
N MET A 140 24.97 11.81 24.05
CA MET A 140 25.64 11.82 25.35
C MET A 140 24.78 12.53 26.42
N SER A 141 24.18 13.68 26.10
CA SER A 141 23.29 14.40 27.02
C SER A 141 22.05 13.59 27.39
N ILE A 142 21.46 12.85 26.43
CA ILE A 142 20.36 11.94 26.72
C ILE A 142 20.82 10.80 27.62
N GLN A 143 21.94 10.14 27.30
CA GLN A 143 22.50 9.08 28.14
C GLN A 143 22.76 9.55 29.57
N GLU A 144 23.27 10.76 29.75
CA GLU A 144 23.51 11.34 31.08
C GLU A 144 22.22 11.54 31.87
N LYS A 145 21.16 12.06 31.23
CA LYS A 145 19.84 12.21 31.88
C LYS A 145 19.22 10.88 32.29
N PHE A 146 19.49 9.81 31.56
CA PHE A 146 18.99 8.47 31.91
C PHE A 146 19.82 7.74 32.98
N LYS A 147 20.96 8.31 33.43
CA LYS A 147 21.69 7.84 34.62
C LYS A 147 21.04 8.30 35.93
N ASP A 148 20.30 9.41 35.90
CA ASP A 148 19.47 9.84 37.03
C ASP A 148 18.35 8.83 37.25
N LYS A 149 18.35 8.20 38.43
CA LYS A 149 17.40 7.14 38.80
C LYS A 149 15.96 7.65 38.88
N ASP A 150 15.74 8.87 39.36
CA ASP A 150 14.40 9.44 39.51
C ASP A 150 13.81 9.80 38.15
N TYR A 151 14.64 10.36 37.27
CA TYR A 151 14.25 10.61 35.88
C TYR A 151 13.93 9.31 35.13
N LEU A 152 14.79 8.29 35.28
CA LEU A 152 14.60 6.98 34.67
C LEU A 152 13.29 6.33 35.13
N GLU A 153 13.01 6.35 36.43
CA GLU A 153 11.82 5.71 36.99
C GLU A 153 10.55 6.45 36.54
N LYS A 154 10.52 7.78 36.66
CA LYS A 154 9.39 8.60 36.17
C LYS A 154 9.12 8.36 34.67
N HIS A 155 10.18 8.25 33.87
CA HIS A 155 10.05 7.98 32.44
C HIS A 155 9.54 6.56 32.14
N LYS A 156 9.99 5.54 32.90
CA LYS A 156 9.46 4.16 32.81
C LYS A 156 7.98 4.11 33.15
N THR A 157 7.56 4.74 34.25
CA THR A 157 6.16 4.72 34.70
C THR A 157 5.24 5.40 33.69
N LEU A 158 5.65 6.54 33.14
CA LEU A 158 4.93 7.22 32.06
C LEU A 158 4.87 6.38 30.78
N PHE A 159 5.96 5.70 30.42
CA PHE A 159 5.99 4.81 29.26
C PHE A 159 5.06 3.61 29.44
N ILE A 160 5.05 2.95 30.60
CA ILE A 160 4.15 1.83 30.91
C ILE A 160 2.68 2.28 30.89
N LYS A 161 2.37 3.41 31.54
CA LYS A 161 1.02 4.01 31.53
C LYS A 161 0.55 4.32 30.11
N ARG A 162 1.44 4.88 29.28
CA ARG A 162 1.14 5.19 27.88
C ARG A 162 1.01 3.93 27.02
N ARG A 163 1.87 2.91 27.23
CA ARG A 163 1.83 1.62 26.52
C ARG A 163 0.53 0.85 26.80
N ASN A 164 0.05 0.92 28.04
CA ASN A 164 -1.17 0.25 28.45
C ASN A 164 -2.45 1.01 28.11
N SER A 165 -2.35 2.25 27.62
CA SER A 165 -3.52 3.00 27.21
C SER A 165 -4.18 2.36 25.97
N LYS A 166 -5.51 2.32 25.99
CA LYS A 166 -6.32 1.80 24.87
C LYS A 166 -5.99 2.52 23.56
N GLU A 167 -5.76 3.83 23.63
CA GLU A 167 -5.37 4.67 22.51
C GLU A 167 -4.03 4.26 21.88
N PHE A 168 -3.01 3.99 22.71
CA PHE A 168 -1.71 3.54 22.22
C PHE A 168 -1.80 2.16 21.56
N ARG A 169 -2.51 1.21 22.16
CA ARG A 169 -2.75 -0.12 21.57
C ARG A 169 -3.50 -0.02 20.24
N LEU A 170 -4.51 0.85 20.14
CA LEU A 170 -5.24 1.09 18.89
C LEU A 170 -4.32 1.69 17.82
N LYS A 171 -3.48 2.66 18.19
CA LYS A 171 -2.53 3.31 17.28
C LYS A 171 -1.48 2.32 16.77
N GLN A 172 -0.93 1.47 17.65
CA GLN A 172 0.02 0.42 17.27
C GLN A 172 -0.65 -0.66 16.39
N SER A 173 -1.87 -1.08 16.71
CA SER A 173 -2.64 -2.00 15.88
C SER A 173 -2.95 -1.40 14.50
N LEU A 174 -3.30 -0.12 14.42
CA LEU A 174 -3.54 0.59 13.16
C LEU A 174 -2.25 0.74 12.34
N ILE A 175 -1.11 1.03 12.98
CA ILE A 175 0.20 1.07 12.33
C ILE A 175 0.59 -0.33 11.83
N ALA A 176 0.45 -1.38 12.65
CA ALA A 176 0.71 -2.75 12.27
C ALA A 176 -0.20 -3.20 11.12
N SER A 177 -1.49 -2.86 11.16
CA SER A 177 -2.46 -3.15 10.10
C SER A 177 -2.16 -2.38 8.81
N LYS A 178 -1.77 -1.10 8.90
CA LYS A 178 -1.32 -0.31 7.74
C LYS A 178 -0.01 -0.86 7.17
N THR A 179 0.92 -1.27 8.02
CA THR A 179 2.19 -1.88 7.62
C THR A 179 1.94 -3.24 6.99
N LEU A 180 1.06 -4.09 7.54
CA LEU A 180 0.65 -5.37 6.97
C LEU A 180 -0.10 -5.20 5.65
N LYS A 181 -1.02 -4.23 5.54
CA LYS A 181 -1.70 -3.90 4.28
C LYS A 181 -0.74 -3.33 3.24
N LYS A 182 0.23 -2.50 3.63
CA LYS A 182 1.29 -2.02 2.74
C LYS A 182 2.23 -3.15 2.35
N ARG A 183 2.52 -4.10 3.25
CA ARG A 183 3.33 -5.29 2.97
C ARG A 183 2.60 -6.27 2.06
N HIS A 184 1.30 -6.51 2.25
CA HIS A 184 0.46 -7.29 1.34
C HIS A 184 0.24 -6.58 0.00
N SER A 185 0.01 -5.27 -0.02
CA SER A 185 -0.07 -4.50 -1.27
C SER A 185 1.27 -4.55 -2.01
N ASN A 186 2.39 -4.35 -1.31
CA ASN A 186 3.72 -4.50 -1.89
C ASN A 186 4.00 -5.94 -2.30
N ILE A 187 3.52 -6.96 -1.59
CA ILE A 187 3.70 -8.37 -1.97
C ILE A 187 2.85 -8.72 -3.18
N GLU A 188 1.62 -8.24 -3.28
CA GLU A 188 0.76 -8.47 -4.44
C GLU A 188 1.22 -7.66 -5.66
N GLU A 189 1.66 -6.42 -5.45
CA GLU A 189 2.25 -5.57 -6.49
C GLU A 189 3.63 -6.09 -6.90
N HIS A 190 4.43 -6.62 -5.97
CA HIS A 190 5.70 -7.31 -6.26
C HIS A 190 5.46 -8.68 -6.89
N LYS A 191 4.42 -9.45 -6.52
CA LYS A 191 4.01 -10.68 -7.21
C LYS A 191 3.52 -10.37 -8.63
N LYS A 192 2.79 -9.27 -8.82
CA LYS A 192 2.31 -8.79 -10.13
C LYS A 192 3.45 -8.25 -10.99
N MET A 193 4.42 -7.58 -10.36
CA MET A 193 5.68 -7.16 -10.98
C MET A 193 6.55 -8.37 -11.32
N LEU A 194 6.67 -9.37 -10.45
CA LEU A 194 7.33 -10.65 -10.71
C LEU A 194 6.60 -11.45 -11.78
N LEU A 195 5.26 -11.41 -11.83
CA LEU A 195 4.46 -12.00 -12.92
C LEU A 195 4.65 -11.26 -14.26
N ASN A 196 4.86 -9.95 -14.23
CA ASN A 196 5.15 -9.15 -15.42
C ASN A 196 6.63 -9.26 -15.85
N LEU A 197 7.57 -9.37 -14.91
CA LEU A 197 8.98 -9.70 -15.16
C LEU A 197 9.12 -11.12 -15.71
N ARG A 198 8.31 -12.07 -15.21
CA ARG A 198 8.16 -13.42 -15.76
C ARG A 198 7.73 -13.45 -17.23
N LYS A 199 7.14 -12.37 -17.76
CA LYS A 199 6.54 -12.36 -19.10
C LYS A 199 7.44 -11.90 -20.24
N ASN A 200 8.61 -11.31 -20.00
CA ASN A 200 9.54 -10.93 -21.08
C ASN A 200 10.97 -11.38 -20.75
N PRO A 201 11.27 -12.70 -20.79
CA PRO A 201 12.65 -13.14 -20.90
C PRO A 201 13.31 -12.44 -22.10
N SER A 202 14.63 -12.20 -22.03
CA SER A 202 15.38 -11.73 -23.20
C SER A 202 15.03 -12.61 -24.40
N ASN A 203 14.88 -12.06 -25.61
CA ASN A 203 14.66 -12.86 -26.83
C ASN A 203 15.65 -14.04 -26.92
N LYS A 204 16.88 -13.85 -26.44
CA LYS A 204 17.92 -14.88 -26.39
C LYS A 204 17.61 -16.00 -25.37
N GLN A 205 17.13 -15.63 -24.17
CA GLN A 205 16.67 -16.58 -23.15
C GLN A 205 15.45 -17.35 -23.64
N LEU A 206 14.52 -16.71 -24.37
CA LEU A 206 13.35 -17.36 -24.94
C LEU A 206 13.73 -18.40 -26.01
N ILE A 207 14.68 -18.06 -26.90
CA ILE A 207 15.23 -19.00 -27.89
C ILE A 207 15.84 -20.21 -27.18
N ALA A 208 16.70 -19.97 -26.18
CA ALA A 208 17.32 -21.02 -25.39
C ALA A 208 16.29 -21.92 -24.69
N PHE A 209 15.29 -21.30 -24.06
CA PHE A 209 14.20 -22.00 -23.37
C PHE A 209 13.41 -22.89 -24.32
N ASN A 210 12.99 -22.36 -25.47
CA ASN A 210 12.24 -23.12 -26.47
C ASN A 210 13.04 -24.28 -27.05
N TYR A 211 14.33 -24.09 -27.32
CA TYR A 211 15.22 -25.14 -27.77
C TYR A 211 15.36 -26.27 -26.73
N LEU A 212 15.58 -25.90 -25.46
CA LEU A 212 15.71 -26.87 -24.38
C LEU A 212 14.43 -27.65 -24.09
N LYS A 213 13.25 -27.02 -24.21
CA LYS A 213 11.97 -27.73 -24.12
C LYS A 213 11.84 -28.80 -25.19
N LYS A 214 12.28 -28.53 -26.42
CA LYS A 214 12.27 -29.51 -27.52
C LYS A 214 13.22 -30.69 -27.23
N LEU A 215 14.34 -30.45 -26.55
CA LEU A 215 15.33 -31.49 -26.24
C LEU A 215 14.97 -32.34 -25.02
N PHE A 216 14.47 -31.73 -23.95
CA PHE A 216 14.29 -32.39 -22.65
C PHE A 216 12.83 -32.64 -22.27
N GLY A 217 11.86 -32.16 -23.05
CA GLY A 217 10.44 -32.17 -22.70
C GLY A 217 9.99 -30.89 -22.00
N GLU A 218 8.75 -30.48 -22.25
CA GLU A 218 8.18 -29.24 -21.74
C GLU A 218 8.07 -29.20 -20.21
N GLU A 219 7.78 -30.35 -19.60
CA GLU A 219 7.68 -30.54 -18.16
C GLU A 219 9.04 -30.51 -17.44
N ASN A 220 10.13 -30.75 -18.17
CA ASN A 220 11.48 -30.86 -17.62
C ASN A 220 12.28 -29.55 -17.71
N VAL A 221 11.72 -28.51 -18.31
CA VAL A 221 12.41 -27.21 -18.46
C VAL A 221 11.55 -26.08 -17.92
N GLY A 222 12.07 -25.36 -16.94
CA GLY A 222 11.42 -24.17 -16.37
C GLY A 222 11.96 -22.87 -16.96
N CYS A 223 11.31 -21.76 -16.62
CA CYS A 223 11.76 -20.41 -16.97
C CYS A 223 11.55 -19.50 -15.76
N ASN A 224 12.59 -18.75 -15.37
CA ASN A 224 12.52 -17.76 -14.29
C ASN A 224 11.99 -18.38 -12.99
N ASP A 225 12.60 -19.51 -12.59
CA ASP A 225 12.13 -20.34 -11.47
C ASP A 225 12.82 -19.94 -10.15
N TRP A 226 12.01 -19.51 -9.19
CA TRP A 226 12.44 -19.13 -7.85
C TRP A 226 12.29 -20.27 -6.83
N LYS A 227 11.57 -21.34 -7.17
CA LYS A 227 11.23 -22.42 -6.24
C LYS A 227 12.45 -23.28 -5.90
N ILE A 228 13.35 -23.46 -6.86
CA ILE A 228 14.58 -24.26 -6.70
C ILE A 228 15.40 -23.80 -5.50
N LEU A 229 15.47 -22.48 -5.28
CA LEU A 229 16.20 -21.88 -4.17
C LEU A 229 15.27 -21.33 -3.07
N ASN A 230 14.09 -21.92 -2.90
CA ASN A 230 13.12 -21.54 -1.86
C ASN A 230 12.79 -20.03 -1.83
N GLY A 231 12.73 -19.39 -3.00
CA GLY A 231 12.47 -17.96 -3.15
C GLY A 231 13.65 -17.04 -2.84
N LEU A 232 14.83 -17.57 -2.53
CA LEU A 232 16.01 -16.76 -2.22
C LEU A 232 16.58 -16.08 -3.46
N MET A 233 16.64 -16.79 -4.58
CA MET A 233 17.18 -16.31 -5.86
C MET A 233 16.47 -16.99 -7.03
N GLU A 234 16.39 -16.27 -8.16
CA GLU A 234 15.87 -16.76 -9.44
C GLU A 234 16.88 -17.65 -10.16
N VAL A 235 16.39 -18.66 -10.88
CA VAL A 235 17.13 -19.44 -11.89
C VAL A 235 16.49 -19.19 -13.26
N ASP A 236 17.27 -18.67 -14.23
CA ASP A 236 16.71 -18.23 -15.51
C ASP A 236 16.10 -19.39 -16.32
N ILE A 237 16.83 -20.50 -16.47
CA ILE A 237 16.34 -21.71 -17.17
C ILE A 237 16.83 -22.97 -16.43
N PRO A 238 16.00 -23.58 -15.56
CA PRO A 238 16.30 -24.88 -15.00
C PRO A 238 15.93 -26.05 -15.93
N ILE A 239 16.76 -27.09 -15.94
CA ILE A 239 16.48 -28.40 -16.53
C ILE A 239 16.36 -29.41 -15.38
N TYR A 240 15.12 -29.70 -14.98
CA TYR A 240 14.80 -30.46 -13.78
C TYR A 240 15.38 -31.88 -13.83
N SER A 241 15.24 -32.56 -14.97
CA SER A 241 15.68 -33.96 -15.15
C SER A 241 17.20 -34.15 -15.03
N LYS A 242 17.99 -33.10 -15.28
CA LYS A 242 19.46 -33.12 -15.17
C LYS A 242 20.00 -32.37 -13.96
N LYS A 243 19.13 -31.71 -13.17
CA LYS A 243 19.51 -30.74 -12.14
C LYS A 243 20.52 -29.71 -12.64
N ILE A 244 20.27 -29.13 -13.81
CA ILE A 244 21.12 -28.08 -14.40
C ILE A 244 20.38 -26.74 -14.32
N ALA A 245 21.04 -25.71 -13.81
CA ALA A 245 20.57 -24.34 -13.79
C ALA A 245 21.37 -23.54 -14.82
N ILE A 246 20.69 -22.94 -15.80
CA ILE A 246 21.32 -22.04 -16.77
C ILE A 246 21.00 -20.60 -16.39
N GLU A 247 22.04 -19.76 -16.37
CA GLU A 247 21.94 -18.32 -16.20
C GLU A 247 22.35 -17.62 -17.50
N TRP A 248 21.50 -16.71 -17.96
CA TRP A 248 21.75 -15.88 -19.12
C TRP A 248 22.37 -14.55 -18.68
N ASP A 249 23.68 -14.57 -18.41
CA ASP A 249 24.40 -13.43 -17.86
C ASP A 249 24.61 -12.33 -18.92
N GLY A 250 23.91 -11.20 -18.75
CA GLY A 250 24.15 -9.99 -19.52
C GLY A 250 25.44 -9.28 -19.04
N GLU A 251 26.42 -9.13 -19.93
CA GLU A 251 27.74 -8.52 -19.65
C GLU A 251 27.67 -7.16 -18.91
N TYR A 252 26.58 -6.40 -19.14
CA TYR A 252 26.33 -5.10 -18.51
C TYR A 252 25.95 -5.16 -17.02
N TRP A 253 25.35 -6.25 -16.53
CA TRP A 253 24.73 -6.33 -15.19
C TRP A 253 25.62 -6.90 -14.08
N HIS A 254 26.78 -7.46 -14.42
CA HIS A 254 27.63 -8.20 -13.46
C HIS A 254 28.91 -7.49 -13.03
N LYS A 255 29.16 -6.24 -13.46
CA LYS A 255 30.40 -5.53 -13.12
C LYS A 255 30.66 -5.39 -11.60
N ASN A 256 29.61 -5.43 -10.76
CA ASN A 256 29.72 -5.25 -9.30
C ASN A 256 29.04 -6.35 -8.44
N ASN A 257 28.67 -7.52 -8.99
CA ASN A 257 27.79 -8.50 -8.31
C ASN A 257 28.44 -9.85 -7.89
N ILE A 258 29.77 -9.92 -7.80
CA ILE A 258 30.54 -11.15 -7.49
C ILE A 258 30.02 -11.89 -6.24
N VAL A 259 29.68 -11.17 -5.17
CA VAL A 259 29.18 -11.77 -3.91
C VAL A 259 27.85 -12.50 -4.12
N ARG A 260 26.95 -11.91 -4.92
CA ARG A 260 25.64 -12.50 -5.23
C ARG A 260 25.81 -13.74 -6.12
N ASP A 261 26.71 -13.66 -7.10
CA ASP A 261 27.00 -14.75 -8.02
C ASP A 261 27.59 -15.97 -7.30
N ASN A 262 28.58 -15.75 -6.43
CA ASN A 262 29.17 -16.80 -5.58
C ASN A 262 28.15 -17.42 -4.62
N LYS A 263 27.20 -16.62 -4.12
CA LYS A 263 26.12 -17.12 -3.26
C LYS A 263 25.17 -18.03 -4.03
N LYS A 264 24.79 -17.67 -5.26
CA LYS A 264 23.89 -18.49 -6.10
C LYS A 264 24.52 -19.85 -6.39
N GLU A 265 25.80 -19.84 -6.79
CA GLU A 265 26.55 -21.05 -7.10
C GLU A 265 26.63 -21.99 -5.89
N LYS A 266 27.00 -21.47 -4.70
CA LYS A 266 27.02 -22.25 -3.46
C LYS A 266 25.64 -22.85 -3.14
N LEU A 267 24.58 -22.07 -3.27
CA LEU A 267 23.22 -22.54 -2.97
C LEU A 267 22.80 -23.67 -3.90
N LEU A 268 23.05 -23.55 -5.22
CA LEU A 268 22.73 -24.59 -6.19
C LEU A 268 23.57 -25.85 -5.98
N ASN A 269 24.88 -25.71 -5.78
CA ASN A 269 25.77 -26.84 -5.52
C ASN A 269 25.34 -27.62 -4.27
N ASN A 270 24.94 -26.92 -3.19
CA ASN A 270 24.49 -27.56 -1.95
C ASN A 270 23.23 -28.41 -2.12
N ILE A 271 22.37 -28.12 -3.10
CA ILE A 271 21.17 -28.91 -3.42
C ILE A 271 21.39 -29.89 -4.60
N GLY A 272 22.65 -30.05 -5.03
CA GLY A 272 23.05 -30.96 -6.10
C GLY A 272 22.71 -30.47 -7.51
N TRP A 273 22.56 -29.15 -7.70
CA TRP A 273 22.34 -28.54 -9.00
C TRP A 273 23.65 -27.98 -9.58
N LYS A 274 23.89 -28.24 -10.86
CA LYS A 274 25.01 -27.69 -11.61
C LYS A 274 24.63 -26.34 -12.23
N LEU A 275 25.40 -25.30 -11.95
CA LEU A 275 25.23 -23.98 -12.58
C LEU A 275 26.02 -23.88 -13.89
N ILE A 276 25.37 -23.43 -14.96
CA ILE A 276 25.98 -23.10 -16.25
C ILE A 276 25.66 -21.64 -16.56
N ARG A 277 26.69 -20.82 -16.81
CA ARG A 277 26.54 -19.41 -17.15
C ARG A 277 26.83 -19.19 -18.62
N ILE A 278 25.85 -18.72 -19.37
CA ILE A 278 26.00 -18.35 -20.78
C ILE A 278 26.13 -16.84 -20.86
N LYS A 279 27.34 -16.35 -21.14
CA LYS A 279 27.61 -14.92 -21.29
C LYS A 279 27.02 -14.41 -22.60
N ALA A 280 26.08 -13.48 -22.51
CA ALA A 280 25.56 -12.79 -23.68
C ALA A 280 26.57 -11.75 -24.16
N ARG A 281 27.12 -11.92 -25.36
CA ARG A 281 27.86 -10.82 -26.02
C ARG A 281 26.91 -9.65 -26.30
N SER A 282 27.40 -8.46 -25.98
CA SER A 282 26.67 -7.20 -26.14
C SER A 282 26.52 -6.78 -27.61
N ASN A 283 27.51 -7.11 -28.46
CA ASN A 283 27.58 -6.68 -29.86
C ASN A 283 28.60 -7.53 -30.66
N PRO A 284 28.29 -8.04 -31.87
CA PRO A 284 26.96 -8.12 -32.48
C PRO A 284 26.01 -9.03 -31.70
N GLN A 285 24.70 -8.84 -31.93
CA GLN A 285 23.69 -9.69 -31.33
C GLN A 285 23.81 -11.12 -31.87
N LEU A 286 23.94 -12.10 -30.96
CA LEU A 286 23.98 -13.52 -31.32
C LEU A 286 22.72 -13.92 -32.09
N LYS A 287 22.92 -14.63 -33.21
CA LYS A 287 21.87 -15.30 -33.99
C LYS A 287 21.43 -16.58 -33.27
N GLU A 288 20.26 -17.10 -33.66
CA GLU A 288 19.65 -18.29 -33.04
C GLU A 288 20.56 -19.52 -33.06
N TYR A 289 21.21 -19.83 -34.20
CA TYR A 289 22.11 -20.99 -34.30
C TYR A 289 23.33 -20.88 -33.36
N GLU A 290 23.87 -19.68 -33.15
CA GLU A 290 25.01 -19.44 -32.25
C GLU A 290 24.60 -19.66 -30.79
N ILE A 291 23.37 -19.30 -30.44
CA ILE A 291 22.80 -19.56 -29.11
C ILE A 291 22.69 -21.07 -28.87
N ILE A 292 22.19 -21.81 -29.87
CA ILE A 292 22.05 -23.27 -29.81
C ILE A 292 23.42 -23.94 -29.67
N GLU A 293 24.42 -23.52 -30.45
CA GLU A 293 25.78 -24.05 -30.37
C GLU A 293 26.40 -23.84 -28.99
N LEU A 294 26.23 -22.64 -28.40
CA LEU A 294 26.68 -22.34 -27.05
C LEU A 294 26.00 -23.24 -26.01
N ILE A 295 24.70 -23.50 -26.15
CA ILE A 295 23.97 -24.42 -25.26
C ILE A 295 24.56 -25.83 -25.36
N ASN A 296 24.72 -26.35 -26.58
CA ASN A 296 25.23 -27.70 -26.82
C ASN A 296 26.69 -27.88 -26.36
N LYS A 297 27.51 -26.83 -26.42
CA LYS A 297 28.88 -26.87 -25.90
C LYS A 297 28.92 -26.98 -24.37
N ASN A 298 27.98 -26.35 -23.67
CA ASN A 298 28.01 -26.24 -22.21
C ASN A 298 27.23 -27.36 -21.51
N ILE A 299 26.12 -27.78 -22.10
CA ILE A 299 25.37 -28.96 -21.70
C ILE A 299 25.97 -30.09 -22.52
N LYS A 300 26.92 -30.86 -21.96
CA LYS A 300 27.44 -32.06 -22.64
C LYS A 300 26.27 -33.03 -22.87
N ILE A 301 25.62 -32.91 -24.01
CA ILE A 301 24.58 -33.83 -24.47
C ILE A 301 25.34 -35.04 -24.99
N ASN A 302 25.38 -36.11 -24.19
CA ASN A 302 25.75 -37.44 -24.67
C ASN A 302 24.52 -38.12 -25.24
#